data_AF-A0A535NPQ8-F1
#
_entry.id   AF-A0A535NPQ8-F1
#
_cell.length_a   1.000
_cell.length_b   1.000
_cell.length_c   1.000
_cell.angle_alpha   90.00
_cell.angle_beta   90.00
_cell.angle_gamma   90.00
#
_symmetry.space_group_name_H-M   'P 1'
#
loop_
_entity.id
_entity.type
_entity.pdbx_description
1 polymer ?
#
loop_
_entity_poly.entity_id
_entity_poly.type
_entity_poly.pdbx_seq_one_letter_code
_entity_poly.pdbx_strand_id
1 'polypeptide(L)'
;MIEVQQERKQVPAVPRRLGPGIALGAAAGPVVFTLAWLVLGFISRGYTAWGVYVPYSPIHQGVSGLGLGETALYMNAAFIVNGLLTLAGIAAIFAGIPELGRTARRACIAMLALPAIGSIVDGIFTLESFWLHNLGFALVLSTAAGFPVVGFMLRRLPAWRRLATGLIAAGPLTLLLAVVFFMTFTPTVAGANTGIAGITERLLILEIQAWYVALAWTFTRRADR
;
A
#
# COMPACT_ATOMS: atom_id res chain seq x y z
N MET A 1 -44.07 39.16 -29.99
CA MET A 1 -42.66 38.83 -29.71
C MET A 1 -42.62 38.29 -28.29
N ILE A 2 -42.52 36.96 -28.12
CA ILE A 2 -42.37 36.34 -26.80
C ILE A 2 -40.90 35.94 -26.68
N GLU A 3 -40.19 36.64 -25.81
CA GLU A 3 -38.77 36.39 -25.53
C GLU A 3 -38.67 35.18 -24.60
N VAL A 4 -38.28 34.04 -25.16
CA VAL A 4 -38.03 32.82 -24.38
C VAL A 4 -36.70 32.98 -23.66
N GLN A 5 -36.75 33.34 -22.37
CA GLN A 5 -35.59 33.22 -21.49
C GLN A 5 -35.23 31.73 -21.35
N GLN A 6 -34.17 31.32 -22.05
CA GLN A 6 -33.52 30.04 -21.76
C GLN A 6 -32.83 30.13 -20.39
N GLU A 7 -33.45 29.53 -19.38
CA GLU A 7 -32.77 29.14 -18.15
C GLU A 7 -31.57 28.24 -18.52
N ARG A 8 -30.37 28.80 -18.43
CA ARG A 8 -29.14 28.00 -18.38
C ARG A 8 -29.25 27.11 -17.15
N LYS A 9 -29.61 25.84 -17.35
CA LYS A 9 -29.32 24.76 -16.39
C LYS A 9 -27.82 24.86 -16.05
N GLN A 10 -27.52 25.40 -14.88
CA GLN A 10 -26.20 25.31 -14.29
C GLN A 10 -25.92 23.82 -14.09
N VAL A 11 -25.13 23.25 -15.00
CA VAL A 11 -24.54 21.94 -14.80
C VAL A 11 -23.76 22.03 -13.49
N PRO A 12 -24.07 21.20 -12.47
CA PRO A 12 -23.37 21.26 -11.21
C PRO A 12 -21.88 21.13 -11.47
N ALA A 13 -21.10 22.10 -10.95
CA ALA A 13 -19.66 22.12 -11.06
C ALA A 13 -19.12 20.76 -10.58
N VAL A 14 -18.49 20.02 -11.50
CA VAL A 14 -17.77 18.79 -11.15
C VAL A 14 -16.78 19.18 -10.05
N PRO A 15 -16.82 18.54 -8.87
CA PRO A 15 -15.95 18.91 -7.77
C PRO A 15 -14.51 18.92 -8.26
N ARG A 16 -13.77 19.98 -7.92
CA ARG A 16 -12.33 20.15 -8.20
C ARG A 16 -11.66 18.78 -8.06
N ARG A 17 -11.11 18.27 -9.17
CA ARG A 17 -10.31 17.04 -9.17
C ARG A 17 -9.32 17.16 -8.01
N LEU A 18 -9.29 16.19 -7.09
CA LEU A 18 -8.26 16.11 -6.06
C LEU A 18 -6.92 16.33 -6.77
N GLY A 19 -6.19 17.38 -6.39
CA GLY A 19 -5.09 17.91 -7.19
C GLY A 19 -3.98 16.86 -7.39
N PRO A 20 -3.16 17.02 -8.45
CA PRO A 20 -2.06 16.10 -8.74
C PRO A 20 -1.09 15.88 -7.56
N GLY A 21 -0.96 16.87 -6.67
CA GLY A 21 -0.19 16.73 -5.42
C GLY A 21 -0.74 15.67 -4.45
N ILE A 22 -2.06 15.46 -4.37
CA ILE A 22 -2.65 14.41 -3.51
C ILE A 22 -2.38 13.04 -4.12
N ALA A 23 -2.44 12.91 -5.45
CA ALA A 23 -2.14 11.66 -6.15
C ALA A 23 -0.71 11.16 -5.90
N LEU A 24 0.25 12.07 -5.66
CA LEU A 24 1.62 11.71 -5.25
C LEU A 24 1.68 10.98 -3.91
N GLY A 25 0.64 11.08 -3.06
CA GLY A 25 0.56 10.31 -1.81
C GLY A 25 0.71 8.80 -2.01
N ALA A 26 0.23 8.26 -3.15
CA ALA A 26 0.39 6.85 -3.51
C ALA A 26 1.84 6.47 -3.85
N ALA A 27 2.72 7.42 -4.12
CA ALA A 27 4.17 7.18 -4.22
C ALA A 27 4.91 7.57 -2.93
N ALA A 28 4.55 8.70 -2.32
CA ALA A 28 5.22 9.23 -1.15
C ALA A 28 5.10 8.31 0.07
N GLY A 29 3.92 7.73 0.31
CA GLY A 29 3.71 6.76 1.40
C GLY A 29 4.70 5.58 1.32
N PRO A 30 4.70 4.82 0.21
CA PRO A 30 5.63 3.71 0.02
C PRO A 30 7.11 4.10 0.12
N VAL A 31 7.49 5.23 -0.47
CA VAL A 31 8.89 5.69 -0.41
C VAL A 31 9.30 6.02 1.02
N VAL A 32 8.48 6.78 1.76
CA VAL A 32 8.76 7.13 3.16
C VAL A 32 8.84 5.88 4.03
N PHE A 33 7.89 4.95 3.85
CA PHE A 33 7.89 3.67 4.55
C PHE A 33 9.17 2.87 4.29
N THR A 34 9.56 2.78 3.03
CA THR A 34 10.76 2.07 2.58
C THR A 34 12.02 2.63 3.20
N LEU A 35 12.17 3.96 3.18
CA LEU A 35 13.28 4.63 3.83
C LEU A 35 13.28 4.43 5.34
N ALA A 36 12.09 4.46 5.98
CA ALA A 36 11.97 4.25 7.41
C ALA A 36 12.49 2.86 7.83
N TRP A 37 11.99 1.77 7.25
CA TRP A 37 12.47 0.44 7.66
C TRP A 37 13.90 0.14 7.22
N LEU A 38 14.41 0.78 6.16
CA LEU A 38 15.83 0.70 5.81
C LEU A 38 16.69 1.31 6.90
N VAL A 39 16.43 2.58 7.26
CA VAL A 39 17.20 3.29 8.30
C VAL A 39 17.06 2.61 9.65
N LEU A 40 15.83 2.32 10.07
CA LEU A 40 15.54 1.64 11.33
C LEU A 40 16.17 0.24 11.38
N GLY A 41 16.19 -0.47 10.25
CA GLY A 41 16.85 -1.78 10.13
C GLY A 41 18.35 -1.75 10.39
N PHE A 42 19.03 -0.62 10.11
CA PHE A 42 20.46 -0.46 10.38
C PHE A 42 20.76 -0.05 11.83
N ILE A 43 19.86 0.70 12.48
CA ILE A 43 20.11 1.24 13.82
C ILE A 43 19.44 0.43 14.95
N SER A 44 18.44 -0.39 14.63
CA SER A 44 17.73 -1.18 15.63
C SER A 44 18.67 -2.20 16.27
N ARG A 45 18.69 -2.20 17.61
CA ARG A 45 19.44 -3.19 18.38
C ARG A 45 18.67 -4.49 18.52
N GLY A 46 17.34 -4.44 18.44
CA GLY A 46 16.47 -5.55 18.79
C GLY A 46 15.27 -5.09 19.61
N TYR A 47 14.58 -6.06 20.17
CA TYR A 47 13.46 -5.85 21.06
C TYR A 47 13.44 -6.94 22.13
N THR A 48 12.79 -6.65 23.26
CA THR A 48 12.52 -7.65 24.29
C THR A 48 11.05 -8.00 24.23
N ALA A 49 10.75 -9.29 24.13
CA ALA A 49 9.39 -9.78 24.12
C ALA A 49 9.28 -11.02 25.02
N TRP A 50 8.28 -11.04 25.90
CA TRP A 50 8.09 -12.09 26.92
C TRP A 50 9.36 -12.38 27.75
N GLY A 51 10.13 -11.34 28.08
CA GLY A 51 11.37 -11.45 28.87
C GLY A 51 12.58 -11.96 28.09
N VAL A 52 12.44 -12.23 26.79
CA VAL A 52 13.53 -12.69 25.92
C VAL A 52 13.98 -11.54 25.02
N TYR A 53 15.27 -11.24 25.05
CA TYR A 53 15.87 -10.28 24.12
C TYR A 53 16.13 -10.93 22.76
N VAL A 54 15.67 -10.29 21.69
CA VAL A 54 15.87 -10.72 20.31
C VAL A 54 16.65 -9.63 19.57
N PRO A 55 17.90 -9.87 19.16
CA PRO A 55 18.65 -8.91 18.36
C PRO A 55 18.01 -8.74 16.98
N TYR A 56 17.95 -7.49 16.50
CA TYR A 56 17.40 -7.23 15.18
C TYR A 56 18.40 -7.64 14.09
N SER A 57 17.91 -8.32 13.06
CA SER A 57 18.67 -8.60 11.84
C SER A 57 17.77 -8.39 10.63
N PRO A 58 18.11 -7.51 9.68
CA PRO A 58 17.32 -7.33 8.45
C PRO A 58 17.19 -8.60 7.60
N ILE A 59 18.04 -9.61 7.83
CA ILE A 59 18.02 -10.88 7.12
C ILE A 59 16.98 -11.83 7.74
N HIS A 60 16.99 -11.94 9.07
CA HIS A 60 16.19 -12.93 9.80
C HIS A 60 14.85 -12.36 10.27
N GLN A 61 14.82 -11.08 10.62
CA GLN A 61 13.67 -10.40 11.22
C GLN A 61 12.92 -9.58 10.19
N GLY A 62 11.60 -9.63 10.30
CA GLY A 62 10.73 -8.81 9.47
C GLY A 62 10.85 -7.32 9.77
N VAL A 63 10.37 -6.50 8.85
CA VAL A 63 10.06 -5.07 9.03
C VAL A 63 9.10 -4.88 10.20
N SER A 64 8.15 -5.79 10.38
CA SER A 64 7.25 -5.83 11.54
C SER A 64 8.01 -5.86 12.88
N GLY A 65 9.15 -6.54 12.96
CA GLY A 65 9.99 -6.54 14.15
C GLY A 65 10.58 -5.17 14.53
N LEU A 66 10.65 -4.21 13.59
CA LEU A 66 11.05 -2.82 13.88
C LEU A 66 9.96 -2.01 14.57
N GLY A 67 8.71 -2.47 14.51
CA GLY A 67 7.59 -1.93 15.28
C GLY A 67 7.60 -2.36 16.75
N LEU A 68 8.70 -3.01 17.19
CA LEU A 68 8.92 -3.46 18.56
C LEU A 68 10.11 -2.73 19.20
N GLY A 69 10.10 -2.65 20.53
CA GLY A 69 11.20 -2.07 21.30
C GLY A 69 11.44 -0.59 21.01
N GLU A 70 12.71 -0.18 20.96
CA GLU A 70 13.13 1.22 20.86
C GLU A 70 12.74 1.88 19.53
N THR A 71 12.61 1.11 18.45
CA THR A 71 12.23 1.63 17.13
C THR A 71 10.73 1.67 16.89
N ALA A 72 9.93 1.12 17.83
CA ALA A 72 8.49 0.91 17.65
C ALA A 72 7.74 2.18 17.24
N LEU A 73 7.93 3.27 17.99
CA LEU A 73 7.26 4.54 17.72
C LEU A 73 7.45 5.01 16.27
N TYR A 74 8.68 4.92 15.76
CA TYR A 74 9.04 5.41 14.43
C TYR A 74 8.51 4.49 13.33
N MET A 75 8.67 3.17 13.49
CA MET A 75 8.21 2.22 12.47
C MET A 75 6.68 2.19 12.39
N ASN A 76 6.00 2.21 13.53
CA ASN A 76 4.54 2.19 13.61
C ASN A 76 3.94 3.48 13.04
N ALA A 77 4.57 4.64 13.32
CA ALA A 77 4.22 5.89 12.65
C ALA A 77 4.41 5.81 11.13
N ALA A 78 5.51 5.20 10.66
CA ALA A 78 5.75 5.02 9.23
C ALA A 78 4.68 4.14 8.56
N PHE A 79 4.23 3.06 9.22
CA PHE A 79 3.10 2.23 8.78
C PHE A 79 1.81 3.05 8.62
N ILE A 80 1.47 3.88 9.61
CA ILE A 80 0.27 4.74 9.58
C ILE A 80 0.38 5.78 8.46
N VAL A 81 1.50 6.50 8.40
CA VAL A 81 1.73 7.54 7.39
C VAL A 81 1.70 6.96 5.98
N ASN A 82 2.32 5.80 5.77
CA ASN A 82 2.26 5.06 4.51
C ASN A 82 0.80 4.81 4.07
N GLY A 83 0.01 4.23 4.96
CA GLY A 83 -1.37 3.88 4.65
C GLY A 83 -2.24 5.12 4.38
N LEU A 84 -2.10 6.17 5.18
CA LEU A 84 -2.86 7.42 4.99
C LEU A 84 -2.52 8.11 3.67
N LEU A 85 -1.23 8.27 3.36
CA LEU A 85 -0.78 8.90 2.11
C LEU A 85 -1.20 8.07 0.90
N THR A 86 -1.04 6.75 0.98
CA THR A 86 -1.40 5.82 -0.10
C THR A 86 -2.91 5.86 -0.36
N LEU A 87 -3.73 5.82 0.69
CA LEU A 87 -5.18 5.88 0.59
C LEU A 87 -5.66 7.17 -0.09
N ALA A 88 -5.12 8.32 0.35
CA ALA A 88 -5.44 9.61 -0.25
C ALA A 88 -5.02 9.66 -1.74
N GLY A 89 -3.83 9.13 -2.06
CA GLY A 89 -3.32 9.06 -3.42
C GLY A 89 -4.18 8.21 -4.35
N ILE A 90 -4.60 7.02 -3.90
CA ILE A 90 -5.51 6.13 -4.66
C ILE A 90 -6.83 6.85 -4.94
N ALA A 91 -7.44 7.48 -3.93
CA ALA A 91 -8.69 8.20 -4.09
C ALA A 91 -8.55 9.31 -5.14
N ALA A 92 -7.46 10.08 -5.10
CA ALA A 92 -7.19 11.15 -6.07
C ALA A 92 -6.95 10.61 -7.50
N ILE A 93 -6.12 9.57 -7.65
CA ILE A 93 -5.82 8.96 -8.95
C ILE A 93 -7.11 8.50 -9.63
N PHE A 94 -7.93 7.68 -8.95
CA PHE A 94 -9.11 7.10 -9.58
C PHE A 94 -10.27 8.09 -9.75
N ALA A 95 -10.36 9.13 -8.90
CA ALA A 95 -11.24 10.27 -9.16
C ALA A 95 -10.81 11.06 -10.41
N GLY A 96 -9.50 11.09 -10.71
CA GLY A 96 -8.92 11.79 -11.84
C GLY A 96 -8.99 11.08 -13.20
N ILE A 97 -9.45 9.82 -13.26
CA ILE A 97 -9.60 9.05 -14.51
C ILE A 97 -11.06 9.18 -15.01
N PRO A 98 -11.35 10.06 -15.99
CA PRO A 98 -12.72 10.30 -16.44
C PRO A 98 -13.31 9.12 -17.21
N GLU A 99 -12.49 8.32 -17.88
CA GLU A 99 -12.91 7.19 -18.73
C GLU A 99 -13.41 5.99 -17.90
N LEU A 100 -13.14 6.00 -16.60
CA LEU A 100 -13.54 4.92 -15.71
C LEU A 100 -14.97 5.14 -15.20
N GLY A 101 -15.87 4.19 -15.51
CA GLY A 101 -17.24 4.22 -15.00
C GLY A 101 -17.31 4.18 -13.47
N ARG A 102 -18.41 4.69 -12.89
CA ARG A 102 -18.58 4.85 -11.43
C ARG A 102 -18.33 3.57 -10.64
N THR A 103 -18.85 2.43 -11.12
CA THR A 103 -18.70 1.13 -10.45
C THR A 103 -17.24 0.65 -10.49
N ALA A 104 -16.60 0.69 -11.66
CA ALA A 104 -15.20 0.30 -11.81
C ALA A 104 -14.28 1.19 -10.97
N ARG A 105 -14.55 2.51 -10.91
CA ARG A 105 -13.81 3.45 -10.06
C ARG A 105 -13.89 3.07 -8.58
N ARG A 106 -15.10 2.81 -8.07
CA ARG A 106 -15.30 2.42 -6.67
C ARG A 106 -14.63 1.09 -6.36
N ALA A 107 -14.73 0.11 -7.26
CA ALA A 107 -14.08 -1.18 -7.09
C ALA A 107 -12.55 -1.03 -7.05
N CYS A 108 -11.95 -0.23 -7.95
CA CYS A 108 -10.51 0.01 -7.94
C CYS A 108 -10.05 0.68 -6.63
N ILE A 109 -10.77 1.72 -6.19
CA ILE A 109 -10.48 2.40 -4.92
C ILE A 109 -10.60 1.41 -3.76
N ALA A 110 -11.70 0.66 -3.66
CA ALA A 110 -11.92 -0.27 -2.57
C ALA A 110 -10.82 -1.35 -2.50
N MET A 111 -10.51 -1.99 -3.63
CA MET A 111 -9.51 -3.06 -3.69
C MET A 111 -8.11 -2.58 -3.31
N LEU A 112 -7.72 -1.37 -3.74
CA LEU A 112 -6.40 -0.81 -3.45
C LEU A 112 -6.35 -0.07 -2.11
N ALA A 113 -7.49 0.32 -1.56
CA ALA A 113 -7.58 0.89 -0.22
C ALA A 113 -7.36 -0.16 0.87
N LEU A 114 -7.79 -1.42 0.66
CA LEU A 114 -7.63 -2.49 1.65
C LEU A 114 -6.18 -2.65 2.13
N PRO A 115 -5.16 -2.74 1.26
CA PRO A 115 -3.76 -2.80 1.70
C PRO A 115 -3.28 -1.54 2.42
N ALA A 116 -3.74 -0.36 1.98
CA ALA A 116 -3.40 0.90 2.65
C ALA A 116 -3.99 0.94 4.07
N ILE A 117 -5.23 0.48 4.24
CA ILE A 117 -5.86 0.31 5.55
C ILE A 117 -5.12 -0.75 6.36
N GLY A 118 -4.71 -1.86 5.73
CA GLY A 118 -3.87 -2.89 6.35
C GLY A 118 -2.60 -2.31 6.97
N SER A 119 -1.89 -1.48 6.22
CA SER A 119 -0.72 -0.75 6.72
C SER A 119 -1.03 0.16 7.92
N ILE A 120 -2.19 0.81 7.96
CA ILE A 120 -2.59 1.61 9.13
C ILE A 120 -2.84 0.70 10.34
N VAL A 121 -3.56 -0.40 10.14
CA VAL A 121 -3.88 -1.37 11.19
C VAL A 121 -2.59 -2.01 11.73
N ASP A 122 -1.65 -2.35 10.85
CA ASP A 122 -0.31 -2.78 11.25
C ASP A 122 0.32 -1.70 12.12
N GLY A 123 0.34 -0.43 11.73
CA GLY A 123 0.93 0.62 12.57
C GLY A 123 0.26 0.85 13.95
N ILE A 124 -0.91 0.29 14.22
CA ILE A 124 -1.56 0.32 15.55
C ILE A 124 -1.10 -0.86 16.43
N PHE A 125 -0.36 -1.81 15.86
CA PHE A 125 0.06 -3.02 16.55
C PHE A 125 0.95 -2.71 17.77
N THR A 126 0.78 -3.52 18.81
CA THR A 126 1.66 -3.58 19.98
C THR A 126 2.01 -5.05 20.26
N LEU A 127 2.99 -5.29 21.13
CA LEU A 127 3.34 -6.65 21.61
C LEU A 127 2.14 -7.39 22.22
N GLU A 128 1.16 -6.67 22.75
CA GLU A 128 -0.01 -7.23 23.42
C GLU A 128 -1.13 -7.66 22.46
N SER A 129 -1.12 -7.15 21.21
CA SER A 129 -2.19 -7.39 20.24
C SER A 129 -1.65 -7.81 18.87
N PHE A 130 -1.00 -8.97 18.84
CA PHE A 130 -0.53 -9.60 17.60
C PHE A 130 -1.66 -9.87 16.58
N TRP A 131 -2.91 -9.96 17.06
CA TRP A 131 -4.09 -10.09 16.21
C TRP A 131 -4.30 -8.92 15.25
N LEU A 132 -4.08 -7.69 15.70
CA LEU A 132 -4.22 -6.51 14.84
C LEU A 132 -3.18 -6.54 13.72
N HIS A 133 -1.93 -6.90 14.02
CA HIS A 133 -0.89 -7.07 13.02
C HIS A 133 -1.25 -8.17 12.00
N ASN A 134 -1.79 -9.31 12.44
CA ASN A 134 -2.22 -10.36 11.52
C ASN A 134 -3.38 -9.90 10.62
N LEU A 135 -4.32 -9.11 11.16
CA LEU A 135 -5.41 -8.54 10.39
C LEU A 135 -4.90 -7.51 9.37
N GLY A 136 -4.00 -6.61 9.77
CA GLY A 136 -3.41 -5.63 8.88
C GLY A 136 -2.63 -6.30 7.74
N PHE A 137 -1.79 -7.29 8.07
CA PHE A 137 -1.10 -8.10 7.08
C PHE A 137 -2.05 -8.84 6.12
N ALA A 138 -3.15 -9.42 6.63
CA ALA A 138 -4.15 -10.07 5.78
C ALA A 138 -4.83 -9.09 4.81
N LEU A 139 -5.09 -7.86 5.26
CA LEU A 139 -5.59 -6.79 4.40
C LEU A 139 -4.55 -6.36 3.35
N VAL A 140 -3.26 -6.34 3.70
CA VAL A 140 -2.18 -6.10 2.73
C VAL A 140 -2.16 -7.18 1.66
N LEU A 141 -2.29 -8.46 2.03
CA LEU A 141 -2.32 -9.58 1.09
C LEU A 141 -3.55 -9.60 0.17
N SER A 142 -4.57 -8.76 0.41
CA SER A 142 -5.67 -8.60 -0.54
C SER A 142 -5.20 -8.10 -1.90
N THR A 143 -3.98 -7.54 -2.03
CA THR A 143 -3.34 -7.20 -3.31
C THR A 143 -3.22 -8.38 -4.27
N ALA A 144 -3.05 -9.61 -3.78
CA ALA A 144 -2.96 -10.80 -4.63
C ALA A 144 -4.19 -10.95 -5.54
N ALA A 145 -5.37 -10.59 -5.05
CA ALA A 145 -6.61 -10.53 -5.83
C ALA A 145 -6.91 -9.12 -6.36
N GLY A 146 -6.62 -8.08 -5.57
CA GLY A 146 -6.91 -6.69 -5.89
C GLY A 146 -6.16 -6.20 -7.13
N PHE A 147 -4.88 -6.54 -7.28
CA PHE A 147 -4.08 -6.13 -8.44
C PHE A 147 -4.64 -6.68 -9.77
N PRO A 148 -4.93 -8.00 -9.91
CA PRO A 148 -5.56 -8.49 -11.13
C PRO A 148 -6.92 -7.85 -11.42
N VAL A 149 -7.77 -7.69 -10.41
CA VAL A 149 -9.10 -7.07 -10.58
C VAL A 149 -8.96 -5.64 -11.11
N VAL A 150 -8.12 -4.82 -10.48
CA VAL A 150 -7.86 -3.44 -10.94
C VAL A 150 -7.21 -3.44 -12.31
N GLY A 151 -6.25 -4.34 -12.56
CA GLY A 151 -5.59 -4.50 -13.84
C GLY A 151 -6.58 -4.79 -14.97
N PHE A 152 -7.51 -5.74 -14.79
CA PHE A 152 -8.55 -6.01 -15.79
C PHE A 152 -9.46 -4.81 -16.06
N MET A 153 -9.80 -4.03 -15.03
CA MET A 153 -10.59 -2.81 -15.19
C MET A 153 -9.84 -1.74 -15.98
N LEU A 154 -8.56 -1.52 -15.67
CA LEU A 154 -7.70 -0.52 -16.33
C LEU A 154 -7.26 -0.94 -17.74
N ARG A 155 -7.18 -2.25 -18.04
CA ARG A 155 -6.72 -2.76 -19.35
C ARG A 155 -7.59 -2.30 -20.52
N ARG A 156 -8.85 -1.94 -20.23
CA ARG A 156 -9.82 -1.37 -21.19
C ARG A 156 -9.43 0.04 -21.65
N LEU A 157 -8.63 0.76 -20.86
CA LEU A 157 -8.18 2.10 -21.17
C LEU A 157 -6.85 2.03 -21.95
N PRO A 158 -6.78 2.47 -23.21
CA PRO A 158 -5.58 2.35 -24.04
C PRO A 158 -4.33 2.93 -23.38
N ALA A 159 -4.48 4.10 -22.73
CA ALA A 159 -3.40 4.73 -21.99
C ALA A 159 -2.88 3.82 -20.86
N TRP A 160 -3.76 3.19 -20.07
CA TRP A 160 -3.38 2.42 -18.89
C TRP A 160 -2.95 0.98 -19.17
N ARG A 161 -3.04 0.52 -20.43
CA ARG A 161 -2.89 -0.89 -20.80
C ARG A 161 -1.58 -1.54 -20.32
N ARG A 162 -0.44 -0.84 -20.41
CA ARG A 162 0.86 -1.40 -19.97
C ARG A 162 0.90 -1.63 -18.46
N LEU A 163 0.50 -0.63 -17.67
CA LEU A 163 0.44 -0.74 -16.21
C LEU A 163 -0.59 -1.80 -15.80
N ALA A 164 -1.73 -1.84 -16.47
CA ALA A 164 -2.79 -2.81 -16.24
C ALA A 164 -2.33 -4.27 -16.45
N THR A 165 -1.57 -4.54 -17.51
CA THR A 165 -0.95 -5.86 -17.71
C THR A 165 0.05 -6.19 -16.59
N GLY A 166 0.82 -5.20 -16.15
CA GLY A 166 1.71 -5.34 -15.00
C GLY A 166 0.96 -5.74 -13.73
N LEU A 167 -0.12 -5.04 -13.39
CA LEU A 167 -0.99 -5.34 -12.24
C LEU A 167 -1.63 -6.74 -12.32
N ILE A 168 -1.98 -7.21 -13.52
CA ILE A 168 -2.46 -8.59 -13.71
C ILE A 168 -1.39 -9.62 -13.34
N ALA A 169 -0.13 -9.38 -13.71
CA ALA A 169 0.98 -10.25 -13.34
C ALA A 169 1.43 -10.07 -11.88
N ALA A 170 1.22 -8.89 -11.31
CA ALA A 170 1.55 -8.55 -9.93
C ALA A 170 0.82 -9.45 -8.94
N GLY A 171 -0.49 -9.69 -9.11
CA GLY A 171 -1.26 -10.52 -8.16
C GLY A 171 -0.67 -11.92 -7.93
N PRO A 172 -0.43 -12.72 -8.99
CA PRO A 172 0.27 -14.00 -8.88
C PRO A 172 1.67 -13.88 -8.28
N LEU A 173 2.43 -12.83 -8.61
CA LEU A 173 3.75 -12.60 -8.03
C LEU A 173 3.67 -12.30 -6.53
N THR A 174 2.76 -11.43 -6.10
CA THR A 174 2.47 -11.17 -4.69
C THR A 174 2.10 -12.45 -3.96
N LEU A 175 1.23 -13.28 -4.53
CA LEU A 175 0.85 -14.57 -3.94
C LEU A 175 2.07 -15.50 -3.80
N LEU A 176 2.89 -15.61 -4.84
CA LEU A 176 4.12 -16.40 -4.80
C LEU A 176 5.07 -15.90 -3.70
N LEU A 177 5.31 -14.59 -3.65
CA LEU A 177 6.17 -13.98 -2.62
C LEU A 177 5.60 -14.16 -1.22
N ALA A 178 4.27 -14.11 -1.05
CA ALA A 178 3.62 -14.40 0.23
C ALA A 178 3.80 -15.85 0.65
N VAL A 179 3.66 -16.82 -0.27
CA VAL A 179 3.95 -18.23 0.01
C VAL A 179 5.41 -18.41 0.41
N VAL A 180 6.35 -17.82 -0.32
CA VAL A 180 7.79 -17.89 0.01
C VAL A 180 8.07 -17.25 1.37
N PHE A 181 7.43 -16.12 1.69
CA PHE A 181 7.52 -15.51 3.01
C PHE A 181 7.02 -16.46 4.10
N PHE A 182 5.82 -17.02 3.98
CA PHE A 182 5.29 -17.95 4.98
C PHE A 182 6.12 -19.23 5.12
N MET A 183 6.71 -19.73 4.04
CA MET A 183 7.64 -20.88 4.10
C MET A 183 8.94 -20.56 4.84
N THR A 184 9.33 -19.30 4.91
CA THR A 184 10.57 -18.85 5.57
C THR A 184 10.31 -18.22 6.94
N PHE A 185 9.07 -17.87 7.26
CA PHE A 185 8.69 -17.18 8.49
C PHE A 185 8.27 -18.18 9.58
N THR A 186 9.25 -18.64 10.36
CA THR A 186 9.05 -19.57 11.47
C THR A 186 9.50 -18.94 12.80
N PRO A 187 8.79 -17.92 13.31
CA PRO A 187 9.18 -17.25 14.54
C PRO A 187 8.93 -18.14 15.76
N THR A 188 9.79 -18.00 16.76
CA THR A 188 9.53 -18.42 18.13
C THR A 188 8.43 -17.57 18.75
N VAL A 189 7.92 -17.97 19.92
CA VAL A 189 6.97 -17.15 20.70
C VAL A 189 7.54 -15.76 20.99
N ALA A 190 8.85 -15.65 21.21
CA ALA A 190 9.53 -14.38 21.45
C ALA A 190 9.72 -13.53 20.17
N GLY A 191 9.24 -13.97 19.02
CA GLY A 191 9.44 -13.32 17.72
C GLY A 191 10.82 -13.59 17.10
N ALA A 192 11.74 -14.26 17.80
CA ALA A 192 13.03 -14.66 17.22
C ALA A 192 12.79 -15.58 16.04
N ASN A 193 13.51 -15.35 14.95
CA ASN A 193 13.35 -16.04 13.68
C ASN A 193 14.73 -16.32 13.11
N THR A 194 14.85 -17.36 12.30
CA THR A 194 16.10 -17.81 11.68
C THR A 194 15.90 -17.94 10.17
N GLY A 195 16.98 -18.01 9.38
CA GLY A 195 16.88 -18.15 7.92
C GLY A 195 16.73 -16.81 7.20
N ILE A 196 15.84 -16.68 6.22
CA ILE A 196 15.80 -15.50 5.33
C ILE A 196 14.45 -14.78 5.33
N ALA A 197 13.64 -14.96 6.38
CA ALA A 197 12.30 -14.41 6.47
C ALA A 197 12.25 -12.88 6.31
N GLY A 198 13.27 -12.18 6.84
CA GLY A 198 13.38 -10.73 6.70
C GLY A 198 13.63 -10.28 5.26
N ILE A 199 14.35 -11.08 4.46
CA ILE A 199 14.58 -10.79 3.03
C ILE A 199 13.30 -11.05 2.23
N THR A 200 12.66 -12.20 2.44
CA THR A 200 11.46 -12.60 1.68
C THR A 200 10.28 -11.66 1.95
N GLU A 201 10.10 -11.22 3.20
CA GLU A 201 9.11 -10.19 3.55
C GLU A 201 9.40 -8.85 2.85
N ARG A 202 10.66 -8.39 2.86
CA ARG A 202 11.04 -7.13 2.18
C ARG A 202 10.80 -7.19 0.68
N LEU A 203 11.07 -8.32 0.04
CA LEU A 203 10.77 -8.52 -1.38
C LEU A 203 9.26 -8.43 -1.64
N LEU A 204 8.44 -9.05 -0.80
CA LEU A 204 6.97 -8.95 -0.87
C LEU A 204 6.51 -7.50 -0.71
N ILE A 205 7.01 -6.79 0.31
CA ILE A 205 6.68 -5.39 0.60
C ILE A 205 7.07 -4.49 -0.58
N LEU A 206 8.29 -4.62 -1.10
CA LEU A 206 8.81 -3.82 -2.22
C LEU A 206 8.02 -4.07 -3.51
N GLU A 207 7.66 -5.33 -3.79
CA GLU A 207 6.83 -5.68 -4.94
C GLU A 207 5.48 -4.97 -4.90
N ILE A 208 4.76 -5.08 -3.76
CA ILE A 208 3.47 -4.42 -3.56
C ILE A 208 3.60 -2.90 -3.72
N GLN A 209 4.62 -2.32 -3.07
CA GLN A 209 4.83 -0.87 -3.05
C GLN A 209 5.20 -0.29 -4.41
N ALA A 210 5.99 -1.02 -5.21
CA ALA A 210 6.36 -0.58 -6.55
C ALA A 210 5.14 -0.30 -7.44
N TRP A 211 4.05 -1.04 -7.28
CA TRP A 211 2.83 -0.83 -8.06
C TRP A 211 2.06 0.44 -7.68
N TYR A 212 2.06 0.81 -6.40
CA TYR A 212 1.49 2.10 -5.95
C TYR A 212 2.29 3.28 -6.49
N VAL A 213 3.63 3.18 -6.46
CA VAL A 213 4.53 4.17 -7.07
C VAL A 213 4.29 4.25 -8.59
N ALA A 214 4.19 3.10 -9.27
CA ALA A 214 3.94 3.05 -10.71
C ALA A 214 2.57 3.64 -11.10
N LEU A 215 1.54 3.45 -10.27
CA LEU A 215 0.21 4.06 -10.43
C LEU A 215 0.30 5.59 -10.36
N ALA A 216 0.91 6.12 -9.29
CA ALA A 216 1.08 7.57 -9.10
C ALA A 216 1.91 8.21 -10.23
N TRP A 217 3.01 7.56 -10.62
CA TRP A 217 3.86 8.00 -11.73
C TRP A 217 3.12 8.03 -13.07
N THR A 218 2.34 6.99 -13.34
CA THR A 218 1.56 6.88 -14.58
C THR A 218 0.46 7.95 -14.65
N PHE A 219 -0.17 8.25 -13.51
CA PHE A 219 -1.19 9.29 -13.41
C PHE A 219 -0.60 10.69 -13.61
N THR A 220 0.47 11.02 -12.89
CA THR A 220 1.10 12.36 -12.92
C THR A 220 1.65 12.70 -14.30
N ARG A 221 2.36 11.76 -14.96
CA ARG A 221 2.83 11.93 -16.34
C ARG A 221 1.73 12.21 -17.37
N ARG A 222 0.47 11.96 -17.03
CA ARG A 222 -0.70 12.24 -17.87
C ARG A 222 -1.44 13.50 -17.47
N ALA A 223 -1.34 13.92 -16.21
CA ALA A 223 -1.88 15.19 -15.78
C ALA A 223 -1.08 16.37 -16.35
N ASP A 224 0.21 16.16 -16.63
CA ASP A 224 1.11 17.16 -17.21
C ASP A 224 1.06 17.23 -18.76
N ARG A 225 0.18 16.44 -19.41
CA ARG A 225 -0.01 16.42 -20.88
C ARG A 225 -1.37 16.97 -21.25
#